data_AF-Q4FZX0-F1
#
_entry.id   AF-Q4FZX0-F1
#
_cell.length_a   1.000
_cell.length_b   1.000
_cell.length_c   1.000
_cell.angle_alpha   90.00
_cell.angle_beta   90.00
_cell.angle_gamma   90.00
#
_symmetry.space_group_name_H-M   'P 1'
#
loop_
_entity.id
_entity.type
_entity.pdbx_description
1 polymer ?
#
loop_
_entity_poly.entity_id
_entity_poly.type
_entity_poly.pdbx_seq_one_letter_code
_entity_poly.pdbx_strand_id
1 'polypeptide(L)'
;MARRTDRAPLLDWAEGPGVSPAPETEQGERWAQGYGAAWERRPAGELTPLPQLEDDHIAAVFVVTFDPRSGNIVEWCRPHDIDLEGVEFKSMASGSHRVQSDFIYFRKGGFFGLACFANMPVESELERGARMKSVGVLSPSYTLLYRYMHFLENQVRHQLEIPGHYTPLEAFYEDKKGVLPVGPQTCQPALHWLPPVHKHLYPEMKITHPAGCMSQFIKFFGEQIFVLWKFALLRKRILIFSPPPVGVVCYRVYCCCCLANVTLPGIGATAPESKPFFYVNVADIQTLDGEGSYVACTTEKIFEQKQDLYDVYVDNQNVKTHREHLQPLLRVNSADKEKYQRLNDQRQLLMYSQEVDGDCGSCEEDLFILFFMEQNNRIFQTLLEVASSQDKTLTAEHARSMGLDPHGDRTFLMDLLEVYGFDLMLVIDNPCCP
;
A
#
# COMPACT_ATOMS: atom_id res chain seq x y z
N MET A 1 -34.16 -11.80 17.72
CA MET A 1 -33.40 -10.96 16.77
C MET A 1 -32.46 -10.08 17.56
N ALA A 2 -31.24 -10.54 17.85
CA ALA A 2 -30.22 -9.70 18.48
C ALA A 2 -29.67 -8.75 17.39
N ARG A 3 -29.87 -7.44 17.56
CA ARG A 3 -29.27 -6.42 16.69
C ARG A 3 -27.76 -6.50 16.84
N ARG A 4 -27.06 -7.00 15.81
CA ARG A 4 -25.62 -6.79 15.66
C ARG A 4 -25.40 -5.29 15.46
N THR A 5 -24.84 -4.64 16.47
CA THR A 5 -24.40 -3.24 16.39
C THR A 5 -23.10 -3.17 15.59
N ASP A 6 -23.11 -2.44 14.48
CA ASP A 6 -21.93 -2.04 13.68
C ASP A 6 -21.05 -1.03 14.45
N ARG A 7 -20.46 -1.47 15.57
CA ARG A 7 -19.49 -0.65 16.31
C ARG A 7 -18.09 -1.19 16.06
N ALA A 8 -17.29 -0.44 15.30
CA ALA A 8 -15.87 -0.69 15.11
C ALA A 8 -15.14 -0.49 16.46
N PRO A 9 -14.42 -1.48 17.00
CA PRO A 9 -13.70 -1.36 18.28
C PRO A 9 -12.50 -0.39 18.27
N LEU A 10 -12.39 0.47 17.25
CA LEU A 10 -11.14 1.15 16.90
C LEU A 10 -10.81 2.41 17.73
N LEU A 11 -11.63 2.76 18.74
CA LEU A 11 -11.47 4.02 19.49
C LEU A 11 -11.11 3.86 20.97
N ASP A 12 -11.01 2.64 21.50
CA ASP A 12 -10.65 2.45 22.91
C ASP A 12 -9.16 2.06 23.04
N TRP A 13 -8.28 3.07 22.98
CA TRP A 13 -6.88 2.93 23.42
C TRP A 13 -6.71 3.62 24.77
N ALA A 14 -6.46 2.84 25.82
CA ALA A 14 -5.97 3.34 27.10
C ALA A 14 -4.44 3.31 27.08
N GLU A 15 -3.80 4.45 27.33
CA GLU A 15 -2.35 4.58 27.45
C GLU A 15 -1.84 3.70 28.61
N GLY A 16 -1.05 2.67 28.28
CA GLY A 16 -0.34 1.85 29.25
C GLY A 16 0.89 2.58 29.81
N PRO A 17 1.25 2.37 31.09
CA PRO A 17 2.28 3.16 31.77
C PRO A 17 3.69 2.82 31.27
N GLY A 18 4.49 3.88 31.06
CA GLY A 18 5.87 3.81 30.57
C GLY A 18 6.77 2.93 31.45
N VAL A 19 7.45 1.98 30.80
CA VAL A 19 8.43 1.10 31.45
C VAL A 19 9.81 1.74 31.32
N SER A 20 10.38 2.11 32.47
CA SER A 20 11.77 2.55 32.62
C SER A 20 12.76 1.41 32.33
N PRO A 21 13.97 1.71 31.81
CA PRO A 21 14.89 0.70 31.32
C PRO A 21 15.52 -0.13 32.45
N ALA A 22 15.50 -1.46 32.28
CA ALA A 22 16.22 -2.40 33.15
C ALA A 22 17.61 -2.73 32.57
N PRO A 23 18.61 -3.03 33.43
CA PRO A 23 20.01 -3.01 33.05
C PRO A 23 20.58 -4.36 32.61
N GLU A 24 21.72 -4.26 31.93
CA GLU A 24 22.60 -5.29 31.40
C GLU A 24 22.82 -6.47 32.36
N THR A 25 22.60 -7.69 31.89
CA THR A 25 23.14 -8.89 32.54
C THR A 25 23.71 -9.86 31.52
N GLU A 26 24.92 -10.30 31.83
CA GLU A 26 25.81 -11.14 31.07
C GLU A 26 25.41 -12.63 31.07
N GLN A 27 25.78 -13.30 29.96
CA GLN A 27 26.27 -14.68 29.87
C GLN A 27 25.35 -15.84 30.32
N GLY A 28 24.88 -16.64 29.35
CA GLY A 28 24.29 -17.95 29.63
C GLY A 28 23.87 -18.78 28.41
N GLU A 29 24.81 -19.57 27.89
CA GLU A 29 24.63 -20.96 27.40
C GLU A 29 23.84 -21.29 26.10
N ARG A 30 24.63 -21.68 25.09
CA ARG A 30 24.49 -22.83 24.17
C ARG A 30 23.11 -23.49 24.05
N TRP A 31 22.39 -23.16 22.98
CA TRP A 31 21.40 -24.05 22.36
C TRP A 31 21.72 -24.32 20.89
N ALA A 32 21.29 -25.50 20.47
CA ALA A 32 21.88 -26.33 19.45
C ALA A 32 21.51 -25.96 18.01
N GLN A 33 22.45 -26.34 17.14
CA GLN A 33 22.42 -26.46 15.68
C GLN A 33 21.05 -26.89 15.10
N GLY A 34 20.49 -26.04 14.22
CA GLY A 34 19.35 -26.40 13.37
C GLY A 34 18.87 -25.22 12.52
N TYR A 35 19.22 -25.23 11.24
CA TYR A 35 18.57 -24.46 10.15
C TYR A 35 18.55 -22.92 10.19
N GLY A 36 19.61 -22.28 10.71
CA GLY A 36 19.90 -20.87 10.40
C GLY A 36 20.96 -20.79 9.30
N ALA A 37 20.61 -20.32 8.10
CA ALA A 37 21.59 -19.93 7.11
C ALA A 37 22.51 -18.87 7.75
N ALA A 38 23.73 -19.28 8.09
CA ALA A 38 24.73 -18.45 8.74
C ALA A 38 25.23 -17.40 7.74
N TRP A 39 24.63 -16.22 7.76
CA TRP A 39 25.23 -15.05 7.13
C TRP A 39 26.43 -14.64 8.00
N GLU A 40 27.63 -14.99 7.54
CA GLU A 40 28.89 -14.62 8.19
C GLU A 40 28.92 -13.11 8.43
N ARG A 41 28.98 -12.73 9.72
CA ARG A 41 29.08 -11.36 10.20
C ARG A 41 30.45 -10.81 9.77
N ARG A 42 30.53 -10.13 8.62
CA ARG A 42 31.78 -9.46 8.18
C ARG A 42 32.16 -8.34 9.17
N PRO A 43 33.47 -8.17 9.46
CA PRO A 43 33.94 -7.25 10.50
C PRO A 43 33.65 -5.78 10.16
N ALA A 44 33.36 -5.01 11.21
CA ALA A 44 33.05 -3.59 11.17
C ALA A 44 34.24 -2.77 10.63
N GLY A 45 34.23 -2.51 9.34
CA GLY A 45 35.18 -1.62 8.66
C GLY A 45 34.45 -0.86 7.55
N GLU A 46 34.58 0.47 7.61
CA GLU A 46 34.10 1.46 6.63
C GLU A 46 32.58 1.74 6.64
N LEU A 47 32.21 2.66 7.53
CA LEU A 47 30.95 3.42 7.47
C LEU A 47 30.92 4.21 6.15
N THR A 48 30.35 3.65 5.09
CA THR A 48 29.91 4.43 3.92
C THR A 48 28.85 5.44 4.36
N PRO A 49 28.82 6.67 3.80
CA PRO A 49 27.89 7.72 4.22
C PRO A 49 26.44 7.25 4.09
N LEU A 50 25.61 7.57 5.10
CA LEU A 50 24.17 7.31 5.07
C LEU A 50 23.57 7.81 3.74
N PRO A 51 22.65 7.05 3.10
CA PRO A 51 22.08 7.42 1.82
C PRO A 51 21.50 8.84 1.88
N GLN A 52 21.75 9.63 0.83
CA GLN A 52 21.22 10.99 0.68
C GLN A 52 19.71 10.94 0.92
N LEU A 53 19.26 11.61 1.98
CA LEU A 53 17.85 11.77 2.34
C LEU A 53 17.13 12.32 1.10
N GLU A 54 16.08 11.63 0.63
CA GLU A 54 15.25 12.15 -0.47
C GLU A 54 14.83 13.59 -0.12
N ASP A 55 15.11 14.53 -1.03
CA ASP A 55 14.77 15.94 -0.83
C ASP A 55 13.24 16.11 -0.76
N ASP A 56 12.80 16.99 0.14
CA ASP A 56 11.38 17.37 0.24
C ASP A 56 10.97 18.11 -1.06
N HIS A 57 10.01 17.54 -1.81
CA HIS A 57 9.52 18.11 -3.08
C HIS A 57 8.02 18.34 -3.04
N ILE A 58 7.58 19.45 -2.42
CA ILE A 58 6.18 19.86 -2.48
C ILE A 58 5.92 20.65 -3.78
N ALA A 59 5.00 20.14 -4.59
CA ALA A 59 4.52 20.81 -5.80
C ALA A 59 3.44 21.86 -5.49
N ALA A 60 2.56 21.56 -4.53
CA ALA A 60 1.54 22.50 -4.08
C ALA A 60 1.03 22.22 -2.67
N VAL A 61 0.42 23.25 -2.09
CA VAL A 61 -0.35 23.21 -0.83
C VAL A 61 -1.71 23.82 -1.11
N PHE A 62 -2.77 23.25 -0.56
CA PHE A 62 -4.13 23.72 -0.81
C PHE A 62 -5.03 23.56 0.41
N VAL A 63 -6.10 24.38 0.44
CA VAL A 63 -7.20 24.31 1.40
C VAL A 63 -8.49 24.17 0.61
N VAL A 64 -9.25 23.13 0.94
CA VAL A 64 -10.59 22.86 0.40
C VAL A 64 -11.59 23.08 1.51
N THR A 65 -12.71 23.71 1.17
CA THR A 65 -13.84 23.88 2.09
C THR A 65 -15.14 23.43 1.44
N PHE A 66 -16.10 23.05 2.27
CA PHE A 66 -17.45 22.74 1.81
C PHE A 66 -18.31 24.01 1.87
N ASP A 67 -18.72 24.49 0.70
CA ASP A 67 -19.72 25.55 0.57
C ASP A 67 -21.13 24.93 0.39
N PRO A 68 -22.13 25.31 1.23
CA PRO A 68 -23.47 24.73 1.14
C PRO A 68 -24.23 24.96 -0.18
N ARG A 69 -23.79 25.91 -1.02
CA ARG A 69 -24.40 26.22 -2.32
C ARG A 69 -23.63 25.58 -3.48
N SER A 70 -22.31 25.58 -3.41
CA SER A 70 -21.41 25.23 -4.50
C SER A 70 -20.79 23.83 -4.34
N GLY A 71 -20.89 23.23 -3.15
CA GLY A 71 -20.25 21.97 -2.83
C GLY A 71 -18.79 22.16 -2.37
N ASN A 72 -17.94 21.16 -2.61
CA ASN A 72 -16.53 21.27 -2.31
C ASN A 72 -15.87 22.28 -3.25
N ILE A 73 -15.07 23.20 -2.71
CA ILE A 73 -14.31 24.18 -3.49
C ILE A 73 -12.89 24.30 -2.94
N VAL A 74 -11.93 24.57 -3.83
CA VAL A 74 -10.58 25.00 -3.41
C VAL A 74 -10.69 26.46 -2.93
N GLU A 75 -10.58 26.66 -1.62
CA GLU A 75 -10.64 27.97 -0.96
C GLU A 75 -9.34 28.76 -1.20
N TRP A 76 -8.21 28.05 -1.18
CA TRP A 76 -6.89 28.63 -1.28
C TRP A 76 -5.87 27.62 -1.78
N CYS A 77 -4.83 28.07 -2.49
CA CYS A 77 -3.70 27.23 -2.87
C CYS A 77 -2.39 28.00 -3.05
N ARG A 78 -1.27 27.26 -3.06
CA ARG A 78 0.06 27.70 -3.49
C ARG A 78 0.72 26.60 -4.32
N PRO A 79 1.36 26.92 -5.46
CA PRO A 79 1.37 28.23 -6.10
C PRO A 79 -0.03 28.57 -6.67
N HIS A 80 -0.31 29.85 -6.94
CA HIS A 80 -1.68 30.33 -7.27
C HIS A 80 -2.18 29.91 -8.65
N ASP A 81 -1.26 29.56 -9.54
CA ASP A 81 -1.48 29.24 -10.95
C ASP A 81 -1.49 27.72 -11.21
N ILE A 82 -1.37 26.89 -10.17
CA ILE A 82 -1.40 25.45 -10.34
C ILE A 82 -2.82 24.96 -10.66
N ASP A 83 -2.91 24.07 -11.64
CA ASP A 83 -4.15 23.35 -11.89
C ASP A 83 -4.46 22.42 -10.71
N LEU A 84 -5.57 22.68 -10.02
CA LEU A 84 -6.13 21.86 -8.95
C LEU A 84 -7.51 21.31 -9.30
N GLU A 85 -7.89 21.28 -10.58
CA GLU A 85 -9.17 20.73 -10.99
C GLU A 85 -9.36 19.30 -10.45
N GLY A 86 -10.48 19.07 -9.78
CA GLY A 86 -10.89 17.80 -9.20
C GLY A 86 -10.24 17.46 -7.85
N VAL A 87 -9.30 18.25 -7.35
CA VAL A 87 -8.64 18.01 -6.05
C VAL A 87 -9.66 18.10 -4.91
N GLU A 88 -10.62 19.00 -5.01
CA GLU A 88 -11.69 19.22 -4.03
C GLU A 88 -12.59 17.99 -3.81
N PHE A 89 -12.71 17.11 -4.81
CA PHE A 89 -13.46 15.84 -4.69
C PHE A 89 -12.58 14.70 -4.17
N LYS A 90 -11.25 14.83 -4.27
CA LYS A 90 -10.27 13.85 -3.81
C LYS A 90 -9.83 14.08 -2.37
N SER A 91 -9.75 15.34 -1.94
CA SER A 91 -9.34 15.73 -0.59
C SER A 91 -10.48 15.64 0.44
N MET A 92 -11.72 15.53 -0.02
CA MET A 92 -12.91 15.38 0.82
C MET A 92 -13.81 14.28 0.27
N ALA A 93 -13.66 13.07 0.81
CA ALA A 93 -14.41 11.91 0.35
C ALA A 93 -15.92 12.02 0.56
N SER A 94 -16.67 11.42 -0.37
CA SER A 94 -18.12 11.22 -0.22
C SER A 94 -18.43 10.51 1.11
N GLY A 95 -19.21 11.17 1.98
CA GLY A 95 -19.57 10.68 3.31
C GLY A 95 -18.72 11.22 4.47
N SER A 96 -17.72 12.07 4.21
CA SER A 96 -16.82 12.64 5.22
C SER A 96 -17.53 13.41 6.35
N HIS A 97 -18.70 13.99 6.11
CA HIS A 97 -19.54 14.64 7.12
C HIS A 97 -19.93 13.75 8.32
N ARG A 98 -19.74 12.42 8.22
CA ARG A 98 -20.03 11.44 9.29
C ARG A 98 -18.87 11.21 10.24
N VAL A 99 -17.67 11.70 9.90
CA VAL A 99 -16.47 11.56 10.73
C VAL A 99 -16.00 12.95 11.17
N GLN A 100 -15.31 13.01 12.32
CA GLN A 100 -14.77 14.27 12.85
C GLN A 100 -13.45 14.66 12.17
N SER A 101 -12.63 13.66 11.84
CA SER A 101 -11.38 13.85 11.12
C SER A 101 -11.05 12.61 10.29
N ASP A 102 -10.25 12.81 9.25
CA ASP A 102 -9.76 11.75 8.37
C ASP A 102 -8.51 12.25 7.64
N PHE A 103 -7.78 11.36 7.00
CA PHE A 103 -6.74 11.73 6.03
C PHE A 103 -6.92 10.90 4.77
N ILE A 104 -6.50 11.44 3.63
CA ILE A 104 -6.74 10.82 2.33
C ILE A 104 -5.48 10.92 1.50
N TYR A 105 -4.99 9.77 1.03
CA TYR A 105 -4.03 9.72 -0.06
C TYR A 105 -4.78 9.62 -1.38
N PHE A 106 -4.32 10.32 -2.40
CA PHE A 106 -4.92 10.29 -3.73
C PHE A 106 -3.87 10.58 -4.80
N ARG A 107 -4.25 10.40 -6.06
CA ARG A 107 -3.43 10.76 -7.21
C ARG A 107 -4.07 11.91 -8.01
N LYS A 108 -3.23 12.83 -8.50
CA LYS A 108 -3.58 13.84 -9.50
C LYS A 108 -2.51 13.91 -10.58
N GLY A 109 -2.83 13.37 -11.76
CA GLY A 109 -1.88 13.30 -12.88
C GLY A 109 -0.59 12.57 -12.50
N GLY A 110 0.54 13.27 -12.61
CA GLY A 110 1.86 12.78 -12.21
C GLY A 110 2.20 12.95 -10.71
N PHE A 111 1.30 13.53 -9.92
CA PHE A 111 1.52 13.81 -8.50
C PHE A 111 0.68 12.93 -7.59
N PHE A 112 1.19 12.73 -6.38
CA PHE A 112 0.48 12.14 -5.25
C PHE A 112 0.09 13.23 -4.26
N GLY A 113 -1.10 13.11 -3.69
CA GLY A 113 -1.63 14.03 -2.70
C GLY A 113 -1.86 13.37 -1.36
N LEU A 114 -1.63 14.13 -0.28
CA LEU A 114 -2.10 13.84 1.07
C LEU A 114 -2.94 15.01 1.53
N ALA A 115 -4.16 14.74 1.98
CA ALA A 115 -5.03 15.75 2.57
C ALA A 115 -5.60 15.29 3.91
N CYS A 116 -5.57 16.16 4.90
CA CYS A 116 -6.17 15.95 6.22
C CYS A 116 -7.49 16.72 6.29
N PHE A 117 -8.56 16.00 6.58
CA PHE A 117 -9.92 16.49 6.72
C PHE A 117 -10.28 16.66 8.19
N ALA A 118 -11.02 17.72 8.51
CA ALA A 118 -11.68 17.85 9.80
C ALA A 118 -13.06 18.52 9.66
N ASN A 119 -13.95 18.14 10.58
CA ASN A 119 -15.33 18.59 10.67
C ASN A 119 -15.59 19.13 12.08
N MET A 120 -16.09 20.37 12.16
CA MET A 120 -16.42 21.05 13.41
C MET A 120 -17.89 21.50 13.40
N PRO A 121 -18.68 21.17 14.44
CA PRO A 121 -20.04 21.72 14.55
C PRO A 121 -19.98 23.24 14.80
N VAL A 122 -20.88 24.00 14.16
CA VAL A 122 -20.95 25.46 14.28
C VAL A 122 -22.40 25.89 14.49
N GLU A 123 -22.65 26.89 15.33
CA GLU A 123 -24.00 27.46 15.57
C GLU A 123 -24.48 28.39 14.43
N SER A 124 -24.05 28.14 13.20
CA SER A 124 -24.36 28.99 12.03
C SER A 124 -25.35 28.29 11.11
N GLU A 125 -26.54 28.89 10.93
CA GLU A 125 -27.52 28.41 9.94
C GLU A 125 -26.98 28.51 8.50
N LEU A 126 -26.15 29.51 8.21
CA LEU A 126 -25.53 29.70 6.91
C LEU A 126 -24.63 28.51 6.53
N GLU A 127 -23.93 27.94 7.50
CA GLU A 127 -23.05 26.78 7.33
C GLU A 127 -23.77 25.44 7.56
N ARG A 128 -25.10 25.46 7.75
CA ARG A 128 -25.93 24.27 8.04
C ARG A 128 -25.46 23.49 9.28
N GLY A 129 -24.93 24.17 10.28
CA GLY A 129 -24.56 23.55 11.55
C GLY A 129 -23.18 22.88 11.59
N ALA A 130 -22.43 22.85 10.49
CA ALA A 130 -21.12 22.21 10.45
C ALA A 130 -20.17 22.90 9.47
N ARG A 131 -18.93 23.12 9.92
CA ARG A 131 -17.82 23.62 9.11
C ARG A 131 -16.87 22.48 8.81
N MET A 132 -16.61 22.26 7.53
CA MET A 132 -15.74 21.21 7.05
C MET A 132 -14.64 21.80 6.19
N LYS A 133 -13.40 21.38 6.47
CA LYS A 133 -12.23 21.76 5.69
C LYS A 133 -11.31 20.57 5.49
N SER A 134 -10.51 20.65 4.44
CA SER A 134 -9.44 19.72 4.15
C SER A 134 -8.20 20.50 3.73
N VAL A 135 -7.05 20.21 4.33
CA VAL A 135 -5.77 20.83 4.01
C VAL A 135 -4.86 19.76 3.47
N GLY A 136 -4.25 20.00 2.31
CA GLY A 136 -3.42 18.99 1.67
C GLY A 136 -2.25 19.53 0.88
N VAL A 137 -1.42 18.61 0.45
CA VAL A 137 -0.20 18.86 -0.33
C VAL A 137 -0.12 17.91 -1.52
N LEU A 138 0.59 18.33 -2.57
CA LEU A 138 0.95 17.50 -3.72
C LEU A 138 2.46 17.31 -3.80
N SER A 139 2.92 16.11 -4.13
CA SER A 139 4.33 15.73 -4.27
C SER A 139 4.51 14.74 -5.44
N PRO A 140 5.66 14.74 -6.14
CA PRO A 140 5.98 13.72 -7.14
C PRO A 140 6.07 12.30 -6.57
N SER A 141 6.37 12.16 -5.27
CA SER A 141 6.41 10.88 -4.56
C SER A 141 5.42 10.84 -3.41
N TYR A 142 4.76 9.70 -3.22
CA TYR A 142 3.90 9.46 -2.07
C TYR A 142 4.66 9.07 -0.79
N THR A 143 5.93 8.68 -0.91
CA THR A 143 6.68 8.04 0.18
C THR A 143 7.07 8.97 1.30
N LEU A 144 7.20 10.27 1.04
CA LEU A 144 7.53 11.27 2.07
C LEU A 144 6.30 12.02 2.59
N LEU A 145 5.13 11.86 1.97
CA LEU A 145 3.93 12.63 2.32
C LEU A 145 3.55 12.48 3.79
N TYR A 146 3.74 11.30 4.36
CA TYR A 146 3.43 11.01 5.76
C TYR A 146 4.12 11.98 6.74
N ARG A 147 5.31 12.52 6.38
CA ARG A 147 6.08 13.44 7.23
C ARG A 147 5.32 14.73 7.50
N TYR A 148 4.40 15.09 6.63
CA TYR A 148 3.60 16.31 6.73
C TYR A 148 2.24 16.07 7.38
N MET A 149 1.85 14.81 7.65
CA MET A 149 0.53 14.46 8.19
C MET A 149 0.19 15.24 9.47
N HIS A 150 1.09 15.24 10.46
CA HIS A 150 0.86 15.96 11.72
C HIS A 150 0.74 17.48 11.53
N PHE A 151 1.54 18.06 10.62
CA PHE A 151 1.42 19.46 10.27
C PHE A 151 0.06 19.76 9.65
N LEU A 152 -0.38 18.97 8.67
CA LEU A 152 -1.65 19.14 7.98
C LEU A 152 -2.86 18.96 8.90
N GLU A 153 -2.84 17.98 9.81
CA GLU A 153 -3.85 17.80 10.86
C GLU A 153 -3.99 19.02 11.77
N ASN A 154 -2.87 19.63 12.15
CA ASN A 154 -2.88 20.86 12.94
C ASN A 154 -3.38 22.06 12.11
N GLN A 155 -2.98 22.16 10.85
CA GLN A 155 -3.42 23.24 9.98
C GLN A 155 -4.92 23.17 9.67
N VAL A 156 -5.49 21.98 9.43
CA VAL A 156 -6.93 21.88 9.17
C VAL A 156 -7.76 22.28 10.40
N ARG A 157 -7.33 21.90 11.61
CA ARG A 157 -7.98 22.33 12.86
C ARG A 157 -7.90 23.85 13.05
N HIS A 158 -6.71 24.42 12.82
CA HIS A 158 -6.52 25.87 12.85
C HIS A 158 -7.39 26.62 11.83
N GLN A 159 -7.54 26.09 10.60
CA GLN A 159 -8.41 26.69 9.58
C GLN A 159 -9.90 26.60 9.90
N LEU A 160 -10.33 25.66 10.75
CA LEU A 160 -11.70 25.58 11.24
C LEU A 160 -11.97 26.65 12.31
N GLU A 161 -11.02 26.87 13.22
CA GLU A 161 -11.11 27.85 14.31
C GLU A 161 -10.92 29.30 13.83
N ILE A 162 -9.90 29.53 12.99
CA ILE A 162 -9.51 30.85 12.46
C ILE A 162 -9.38 30.78 10.92
N PRO A 163 -10.51 30.80 10.20
CA PRO A 163 -10.51 30.75 8.72
C PRO A 163 -9.76 31.93 8.09
N GLY A 164 -9.10 31.68 6.95
CA GLY A 164 -8.48 32.74 6.13
C GLY A 164 -7.03 33.08 6.49
N HIS A 165 -6.49 32.50 7.56
CA HIS A 165 -5.12 32.78 7.99
C HIS A 165 -4.13 31.73 7.46
N TYR A 166 -3.65 31.91 6.22
CA TYR A 166 -2.82 30.91 5.53
C TYR A 166 -1.29 31.09 5.69
N THR A 167 -0.83 32.08 6.46
CA THR A 167 0.61 32.39 6.64
C THR A 167 1.47 31.17 6.98
N PRO A 168 1.06 30.24 7.88
CA PRO A 168 1.85 29.03 8.15
C PRO A 168 1.95 28.08 6.95
N LEU A 169 0.90 27.98 6.13
CA LEU A 169 0.89 27.18 4.91
C LEU A 169 1.77 27.79 3.83
N GLU A 170 1.81 29.12 3.72
CA GLU A 170 2.72 29.84 2.83
C GLU A 170 4.18 29.61 3.22
N ALA A 171 4.51 29.76 4.50
CA ALA A 171 5.86 29.50 5.00
C ALA A 171 6.29 28.04 4.77
N PHE A 172 5.36 27.10 5.00
CA PHE A 172 5.60 25.67 4.73
C PHE A 172 5.87 25.40 3.24
N TYR A 173 5.07 25.98 2.34
CA TYR A 173 5.30 25.84 0.90
C TYR A 173 6.66 26.41 0.49
N GLU A 174 7.02 27.60 0.98
CA GLU A 174 8.30 28.23 0.65
C GLU A 174 9.52 27.44 1.16
N ASP A 175 9.42 26.77 2.30
CA ASP A 175 10.47 25.90 2.85
C ASP A 175 10.61 24.57 2.10
N LYS A 176 9.49 23.99 1.64
CA LYS A 176 9.43 22.62 1.10
C LYS A 176 9.22 22.53 -0.41
N LYS A 177 9.09 23.67 -1.10
CA LYS A 177 8.88 23.66 -2.55
C LYS A 177 10.09 23.06 -3.27
N GLY A 178 9.82 22.03 -4.07
CA GLY A 178 10.83 21.48 -4.97
C GLY A 178 11.05 22.41 -6.15
N VAL A 179 12.31 22.62 -6.54
CA VAL A 179 12.61 23.22 -7.87
C VAL A 179 12.45 22.10 -8.90
N LEU A 180 11.25 21.93 -9.45
CA LEU A 180 11.05 21.03 -10.58
C LEU A 180 11.85 21.57 -11.78
N PRO A 181 12.77 20.79 -12.39
CA PRO A 181 13.47 21.24 -13.58
C PRO A 181 12.48 21.44 -14.71
N VAL A 182 12.30 22.70 -15.14
CA VAL A 182 11.56 23.07 -16.34
C VAL A 182 12.39 22.66 -17.55
N GLY A 183 12.24 21.43 -18.03
CA GLY A 183 12.90 20.99 -19.25
C GLY A 183 12.50 19.58 -19.67
N PRO A 184 12.39 19.30 -20.98
CA PRO A 184 12.16 17.95 -21.48
C PRO A 184 13.45 17.15 -21.26
N GLN A 185 13.56 16.46 -20.12
CA GLN A 185 14.66 15.54 -19.90
C GLN A 185 14.42 14.30 -20.77
N THR A 186 15.09 14.28 -21.92
CA THR A 186 15.49 13.06 -22.60
C THR A 186 16.15 12.14 -21.58
N CYS A 187 15.54 10.98 -21.33
CA CYS A 187 16.06 9.95 -20.45
C CYS A 187 17.47 9.53 -20.89
N GLN A 188 18.51 10.10 -20.26
CA GLN A 188 19.82 9.48 -20.24
C GLN A 188 20.00 8.89 -18.84
N PRO A 189 20.14 7.55 -18.72
CA PRO A 189 20.32 6.92 -17.43
C PRO A 189 21.68 7.28 -16.87
N ALA A 190 21.71 8.16 -15.87
CA ALA A 190 22.89 8.41 -15.06
C ALA A 190 23.22 7.12 -14.30
N LEU A 191 24.27 6.44 -14.76
CA LEU A 191 24.92 5.30 -14.13
C LEU A 191 25.50 5.70 -12.76
N HIS A 192 24.69 5.65 -11.70
CA HIS A 192 25.17 5.70 -10.33
C HIS A 192 25.38 4.28 -9.80
N TRP A 193 26.65 3.98 -9.57
CA TRP A 193 27.19 2.71 -9.12
C TRP A 193 26.75 2.37 -7.68
N LEU A 194 26.18 1.17 -7.52
CA LEU A 194 25.93 0.34 -6.31
C LEU A 194 26.04 0.95 -4.90
N PRO A 195 24.92 0.96 -4.13
CA PRO A 195 24.90 0.67 -2.68
C PRO A 195 23.92 -0.48 -2.31
N PRO A 196 23.87 -0.96 -1.04
CA PRO A 196 23.37 -2.29 -0.67
C PRO A 196 21.93 -2.57 -1.12
N VAL A 197 21.78 -3.68 -1.84
CA VAL A 197 20.64 -4.07 -2.70
C VAL A 197 19.32 -4.29 -1.98
N HIS A 198 19.23 -4.08 -0.66
CA HIS A 198 17.96 -4.26 0.05
C HIS A 198 17.16 -2.99 0.30
N LYS A 199 17.73 -1.80 0.46
CA LYS A 199 16.96 -0.61 0.89
C LYS A 199 16.47 0.32 -0.23
N HIS A 200 17.05 0.23 -1.42
CA HIS A 200 16.73 1.13 -2.53
C HIS A 200 15.76 0.55 -3.57
N LEU A 201 15.28 -0.69 -3.38
CA LEU A 201 14.32 -1.32 -4.30
C LEU A 201 12.87 -0.95 -4.02
N TYR A 202 12.60 -0.32 -2.88
CA TYR A 202 11.30 0.24 -2.54
C TYR A 202 11.52 1.69 -2.12
N PRO A 203 10.75 2.65 -2.64
CA PRO A 203 10.72 3.94 -1.98
C PRO A 203 10.12 3.64 -0.59
N GLU A 204 10.96 3.79 0.45
CA GLU A 204 10.59 3.61 1.85
C GLU A 204 9.41 4.53 2.14
N MET A 205 8.16 4.04 2.04
CA MET A 205 7.15 4.60 2.91
C MET A 205 7.47 4.02 4.28
N LYS A 206 8.34 4.70 5.04
CA LYS A 206 8.30 4.61 6.50
C LYS A 206 6.96 5.19 6.90
N ILE A 207 5.88 4.41 6.76
CA ILE A 207 4.56 4.83 7.16
C ILE A 207 4.64 5.12 8.66
N THR A 208 4.74 6.39 9.04
CA THR A 208 4.38 6.79 10.41
C THR A 208 2.86 6.94 10.47
N HIS A 209 2.18 5.81 10.45
CA HIS A 209 0.95 5.54 11.19
C HIS A 209 1.29 4.30 12.04
N PRO A 210 0.84 4.22 13.32
CA PRO A 210 1.56 3.52 14.37
C PRO A 210 1.70 2.05 14.01
N ALA A 211 2.93 1.54 14.08
CA ALA A 211 3.32 0.13 14.04
C ALA A 211 2.19 -0.87 13.66
N GLY A 212 2.33 -1.53 12.50
CA GLY A 212 1.55 -2.73 12.19
C GLY A 212 0.38 -2.55 11.23
N CYS A 213 0.40 -1.57 10.31
CA CYS A 213 -0.61 -1.46 9.26
C CYS A 213 -0.70 -2.75 8.40
N MET A 214 0.45 -3.30 7.99
CA MET A 214 0.54 -4.58 7.29
C MET A 214 0.04 -5.75 8.17
N SER A 215 0.38 -5.74 9.47
CA SER A 215 -0.12 -6.73 10.43
C SER A 215 -1.64 -6.73 10.53
N GLN A 216 -2.25 -5.55 10.65
CA GLN A 216 -3.71 -5.40 10.66
C GLN A 216 -4.34 -5.82 9.33
N PHE A 217 -3.71 -5.47 8.21
CA PHE A 217 -4.17 -5.85 6.87
C PHE A 217 -4.20 -7.38 6.70
N ILE A 218 -3.11 -8.06 7.05
CA ILE A 218 -3.02 -9.53 6.98
C ILE A 218 -4.02 -10.18 7.93
N LYS A 219 -4.10 -9.71 9.19
CA LYS A 219 -5.09 -10.21 10.17
C LYS A 219 -6.53 -10.01 9.68
N PHE A 220 -6.81 -8.91 9.01
CA PHE A 220 -8.14 -8.57 8.54
C PHE A 220 -8.61 -9.49 7.41
N PHE A 221 -7.73 -9.86 6.47
CA PHE A 221 -8.08 -10.79 5.38
C PHE A 221 -7.89 -12.27 5.76
N GLY A 222 -7.04 -12.58 6.74
CA GLY A 222 -6.68 -13.96 7.07
C GLY A 222 -6.11 -14.70 5.85
N GLU A 223 -6.54 -15.93 5.62
CA GLU A 223 -6.12 -16.74 4.46
C GLU A 223 -6.43 -16.08 3.11
N GLN A 224 -7.48 -15.23 3.04
CA GLN A 224 -7.85 -14.50 1.81
C GLN A 224 -6.77 -13.51 1.34
N ILE A 225 -5.77 -13.22 2.18
CA ILE A 225 -4.63 -12.40 1.75
C ILE A 225 -3.91 -13.03 0.55
N PHE A 226 -3.88 -14.36 0.44
CA PHE A 226 -3.25 -15.05 -0.69
C PHE A 226 -4.10 -15.00 -1.96
N VAL A 227 -5.41 -14.85 -1.85
CA VAL A 227 -6.27 -14.55 -3.02
C VAL A 227 -5.95 -13.14 -3.52
N LEU A 228 -5.87 -12.16 -2.62
CA LEU A 228 -5.53 -10.79 -2.99
C LEU A 228 -4.11 -10.67 -3.56
N TRP A 229 -3.15 -11.39 -2.97
CA TRP A 229 -1.78 -11.50 -3.46
C TRP A 229 -1.71 -12.02 -4.90
N LYS A 230 -2.45 -13.08 -5.23
CA LYS A 230 -2.51 -13.60 -6.61
C LYS A 230 -2.95 -12.52 -7.59
N PHE A 231 -4.03 -11.80 -7.29
CA PHE A 231 -4.50 -10.71 -8.16
C PHE A 231 -3.53 -9.54 -8.25
N ALA A 232 -2.86 -9.18 -7.14
CA ALA A 232 -1.85 -8.14 -7.12
C ALA A 232 -0.64 -8.53 -7.99
N LEU A 233 -0.15 -9.77 -7.87
CA LEU A 233 0.97 -10.27 -8.67
C LEU A 233 0.63 -10.35 -10.16
N LEU A 234 -0.62 -10.69 -10.49
CA LEU A 234 -1.17 -10.67 -11.85
C LEU A 234 -1.49 -9.27 -12.39
N ARG A 235 -1.13 -8.20 -11.65
CA ARG A 235 -1.33 -6.80 -12.06
C ARG A 235 -2.78 -6.45 -12.41
N LYS A 236 -3.77 -7.11 -11.79
CA LYS A 236 -5.18 -6.82 -12.04
C LYS A 236 -5.60 -5.47 -11.45
N ARG A 237 -6.68 -4.89 -11.99
CA ARG A 237 -7.30 -3.66 -11.47
C ARG A 237 -8.11 -3.97 -10.21
N ILE A 238 -7.58 -3.63 -9.04
CA ILE A 238 -8.19 -3.93 -7.73
C ILE A 238 -8.81 -2.66 -7.15
N LEU A 239 -10.12 -2.69 -6.91
CA LEU A 239 -10.87 -1.61 -6.30
C LEU A 239 -11.44 -2.02 -4.93
N ILE A 240 -11.02 -1.32 -3.89
CA ILE A 240 -11.46 -1.55 -2.50
C ILE A 240 -12.56 -0.56 -2.15
N PHE A 241 -13.75 -1.05 -1.89
CA PHE A 241 -14.84 -0.22 -1.36
C PHE A 241 -14.81 -0.18 0.16
N SER A 242 -14.93 1.02 0.71
CA SER A 242 -15.15 1.22 2.14
C SER A 242 -15.73 2.61 2.41
N PRO A 243 -16.74 2.75 3.27
CA PRO A 243 -17.17 4.07 3.73
C PRO A 243 -16.06 4.76 4.56
N PRO A 244 -16.12 6.10 4.76
CA PRO A 244 -15.15 6.80 5.60
C PRO A 244 -15.08 6.22 7.03
N PRO A 245 -13.91 6.25 7.69
CA PRO A 245 -12.69 6.94 7.29
C PRO A 245 -11.89 6.23 6.18
N VAL A 246 -11.36 7.01 5.24
CA VAL A 246 -10.67 6.57 4.02
C VAL A 246 -9.18 6.36 4.26
N GLY A 247 -8.57 7.07 5.21
CA GLY A 247 -7.13 7.01 5.44
C GLY A 247 -6.61 5.61 5.72
N VAL A 248 -7.31 4.86 6.57
CA VAL A 248 -6.98 3.45 6.87
C VAL A 248 -7.06 2.58 5.61
N VAL A 249 -7.97 2.90 4.69
CA VAL A 249 -8.17 2.16 3.43
C VAL A 249 -7.09 2.51 2.41
N CYS A 250 -6.60 3.74 2.40
CA CYS A 250 -5.43 4.13 1.61
C CYS A 250 -4.20 3.31 2.00
N TYR A 251 -4.03 3.00 3.29
CA TYR A 251 -2.96 2.08 3.72
C TYR A 251 -3.18 0.65 3.23
N ARG A 252 -4.43 0.18 3.13
CA ARG A 252 -4.72 -1.13 2.52
C ARG A 252 -4.34 -1.17 1.04
N VAL A 253 -4.54 -0.08 0.31
CA VAL A 253 -4.09 0.07 -1.08
C VAL A 253 -2.57 -0.10 -1.16
N TYR A 254 -1.82 0.63 -0.32
CA TYR A 254 -0.37 0.49 -0.26
C TYR A 254 0.07 -0.94 0.11
N CYS A 255 -0.50 -1.52 1.17
CA CYS A 255 -0.16 -2.88 1.61
C CYS A 255 -0.42 -3.90 0.50
N CYS A 256 -1.54 -3.75 -0.23
CA CYS A 256 -1.88 -4.59 -1.37
C CYS A 256 -0.84 -4.48 -2.50
N CYS A 257 -0.37 -3.28 -2.83
CA CYS A 257 0.72 -3.10 -3.80
C CYS A 257 2.00 -3.83 -3.35
N CYS A 258 2.34 -3.77 -2.06
CA CYS A 258 3.54 -4.42 -1.53
C CYS A 258 3.52 -5.95 -1.64
N LEU A 259 2.33 -6.58 -1.70
CA LEU A 259 2.21 -8.04 -1.87
C LEU A 259 2.87 -8.52 -3.18
N ALA A 260 2.92 -7.67 -4.22
CA ALA A 260 3.39 -8.02 -5.55
C ALA A 260 4.87 -7.63 -5.83
N ASN A 261 5.64 -7.31 -4.79
CA ASN A 261 7.03 -6.89 -4.94
C ASN A 261 7.96 -8.03 -5.41
N VAL A 262 8.82 -7.75 -6.38
CA VAL A 262 9.81 -8.69 -6.96
C VAL A 262 11.15 -7.96 -7.03
N THR A 263 12.25 -8.60 -6.62
CA THR A 263 13.59 -7.97 -6.65
C THR A 263 14.49 -8.47 -7.77
N LEU A 264 14.03 -9.46 -8.53
CA LEU A 264 14.78 -10.03 -9.63
C LEU A 264 14.86 -9.04 -10.81
N PRO A 265 16.08 -8.72 -11.30
CA PRO A 265 16.25 -7.82 -12.43
C PRO A 265 15.58 -8.35 -13.71
N GLY A 266 14.98 -7.45 -14.49
CA GLY A 266 14.39 -7.77 -15.80
C GLY A 266 12.98 -8.36 -15.75
N ILE A 267 12.48 -8.73 -14.56
CA ILE A 267 11.12 -9.24 -14.41
C ILE A 267 10.12 -8.09 -14.42
N GLY A 268 9.09 -8.22 -15.26
CA GLY A 268 8.05 -7.20 -15.38
C GLY A 268 8.43 -6.00 -16.24
N ALA A 269 9.54 -6.05 -17.00
CA ALA A 269 9.86 -5.00 -17.97
C ALA A 269 8.74 -4.80 -19.02
N THR A 270 7.97 -5.86 -19.30
CA THR A 270 6.77 -5.84 -20.15
C THR A 270 5.46 -5.72 -19.34
N ALA A 271 5.50 -5.98 -18.04
CA ALA A 271 4.31 -5.96 -17.21
C ALA A 271 3.97 -4.51 -16.81
N PRO A 272 2.68 -4.15 -16.73
CA PRO A 272 2.29 -2.86 -16.18
C PRO A 272 2.79 -2.68 -14.75
N GLU A 273 3.30 -1.49 -14.43
CA GLU A 273 3.63 -1.10 -13.06
C GLU A 273 2.33 -1.07 -12.21
N SER A 274 2.30 -1.76 -11.07
CA SER A 274 1.14 -1.68 -10.16
C SER A 274 1.17 -0.37 -9.39
N LYS A 275 0.55 0.67 -9.94
CA LYS A 275 0.54 1.99 -9.31
C LYS A 275 -0.52 2.05 -8.20
N PRO A 276 -0.18 2.57 -7.01
CA PRO A 276 -1.19 2.89 -6.00
C PRO A 276 -1.93 4.17 -6.44
N PHE A 277 -3.19 4.02 -6.82
CA PHE A 277 -4.07 5.15 -7.13
C PHE A 277 -4.67 5.77 -5.87
N PHE A 278 -4.65 5.02 -4.76
CA PHE A 278 -5.26 5.40 -3.49
C PHE A 278 -6.74 5.75 -3.68
N TYR A 279 -7.21 6.86 -3.10
CA TYR A 279 -8.62 7.24 -3.18
C TYR A 279 -9.02 7.72 -4.59
N VAL A 280 -10.11 7.13 -5.10
CA VAL A 280 -10.74 7.47 -6.37
C VAL A 280 -12.25 7.65 -6.21
N ASN A 281 -12.84 8.48 -7.06
CA ASN A 281 -14.28 8.77 -7.07
C ASN A 281 -14.82 8.82 -8.52
N VAL A 282 -16.10 9.12 -8.70
CA VAL A 282 -16.75 9.19 -10.02
C VAL A 282 -16.09 10.15 -11.01
N ALA A 283 -15.35 11.17 -10.57
CA ALA A 283 -14.60 12.07 -11.44
C ALA A 283 -13.38 11.36 -12.07
N ASP A 284 -12.92 10.26 -11.48
CA ASP A 284 -11.78 9.46 -11.97
C ASP A 284 -12.15 8.39 -12.98
N ILE A 285 -13.44 8.21 -13.31
CA ILE A 285 -13.90 7.14 -14.20
C ILE A 285 -13.15 7.14 -15.54
N GLN A 286 -12.96 8.30 -16.16
CA GLN A 286 -12.25 8.41 -17.44
C GLN A 286 -10.78 8.02 -17.31
N THR A 287 -10.15 8.36 -16.18
CA THR A 287 -8.76 7.97 -15.90
C THR A 287 -8.66 6.46 -15.69
N LEU A 288 -9.56 5.87 -14.91
CA LEU A 288 -9.56 4.43 -14.59
C LEU A 288 -9.83 3.56 -15.81
N ASP A 289 -10.66 4.01 -16.75
CA ASP A 289 -10.99 3.29 -17.98
C ASP A 289 -9.75 3.07 -18.87
N GLY A 290 -8.79 4.00 -18.85
CA GLY A 290 -7.55 3.92 -19.62
C GLY A 290 -6.43 3.12 -18.96
N GLU A 291 -6.59 2.69 -17.71
CA GLU A 291 -5.51 2.08 -16.92
C GLU A 291 -5.60 0.56 -16.93
N GLY A 292 -4.52 -0.11 -17.36
CA GLY A 292 -4.46 -1.57 -17.41
C GLY A 292 -4.20 -2.25 -16.06
N SER A 293 -3.67 -1.52 -15.08
CA SER A 293 -3.34 -2.02 -13.75
C SER A 293 -3.36 -0.92 -12.71
N TYR A 294 -4.05 -1.15 -11.59
CA TYR A 294 -4.03 -0.24 -10.45
C TYR A 294 -4.53 -0.94 -9.19
N VAL A 295 -4.18 -0.37 -8.04
CA VAL A 295 -4.89 -0.62 -6.78
C VAL A 295 -5.44 0.71 -6.27
N ALA A 296 -6.74 0.75 -5.99
CA ALA A 296 -7.44 1.96 -5.56
C ALA A 296 -8.48 1.65 -4.48
N CYS A 297 -8.94 2.68 -3.79
CA CYS A 297 -10.07 2.61 -2.88
C CYS A 297 -11.12 3.68 -3.18
N THR A 298 -12.37 3.41 -2.85
CA THR A 298 -13.48 4.35 -3.05
C THR A 298 -14.52 4.23 -1.94
N THR A 299 -15.24 5.33 -1.70
CA THR A 299 -16.38 5.37 -0.79
C THR A 299 -17.73 5.28 -1.51
N GLU A 300 -17.71 5.19 -2.84
CA GLU A 300 -18.90 5.34 -3.68
C GLU A 300 -19.38 3.98 -4.18
N LYS A 301 -20.48 3.49 -3.61
CA LYS A 301 -21.02 2.17 -3.92
C LYS A 301 -21.46 2.00 -5.38
N ILE A 302 -21.64 3.09 -6.12
CA ILE A 302 -21.94 3.08 -7.57
C ILE A 302 -20.89 2.34 -8.38
N PHE A 303 -19.63 2.30 -7.92
CA PHE A 303 -18.58 1.54 -8.58
C PHE A 303 -18.91 0.05 -8.67
N GLU A 304 -19.62 -0.54 -7.71
CA GLU A 304 -19.99 -1.98 -7.76
C GLU A 304 -20.80 -2.36 -9.01
N GLN A 305 -21.49 -1.39 -9.63
CA GLN A 305 -22.27 -1.59 -10.86
C GLN A 305 -21.45 -1.30 -12.13
N LYS A 306 -20.34 -0.57 -12.02
CA LYS A 306 -19.47 -0.19 -13.14
C LYS A 306 -18.35 -1.22 -13.32
N GLN A 307 -18.75 -2.44 -13.65
CA GLN A 307 -17.88 -3.62 -13.67
C GLN A 307 -16.70 -3.48 -14.63
N ASP A 308 -16.85 -2.74 -15.74
CA ASP A 308 -15.79 -2.55 -16.72
C ASP A 308 -14.54 -1.84 -16.17
N LEU A 309 -14.70 -1.07 -15.07
CA LEU A 309 -13.61 -0.25 -14.52
C LEU A 309 -12.57 -1.05 -13.75
N TYR A 310 -12.94 -2.19 -13.16
CA TYR A 310 -12.03 -3.01 -12.33
C TYR A 310 -12.04 -4.46 -12.78
N ASP A 311 -11.15 -5.27 -12.23
CA ASP A 311 -11.18 -6.73 -12.41
C ASP A 311 -11.57 -7.42 -11.10
N VAL A 312 -11.16 -6.82 -9.97
CA VAL A 312 -11.41 -7.31 -8.62
C VAL A 312 -12.03 -6.20 -7.79
N TYR A 313 -13.16 -6.51 -7.16
CA TYR A 313 -13.86 -5.64 -6.21
C TYR A 313 -13.76 -6.23 -4.81
N VAL A 314 -13.30 -5.43 -3.86
CA VAL A 314 -13.15 -5.84 -2.46
C VAL A 314 -14.12 -5.05 -1.61
N ASP A 315 -15.04 -5.76 -0.94
CA ASP A 315 -15.97 -5.17 0.03
C ASP A 315 -15.79 -5.86 1.38
N ASN A 316 -15.23 -5.13 2.34
CA ASN A 316 -14.79 -5.68 3.61
C ASN A 316 -13.75 -6.80 3.38
N GLN A 317 -14.04 -8.04 3.75
CA GLN A 317 -13.17 -9.21 3.48
C GLN A 317 -13.58 -9.98 2.21
N ASN A 318 -14.64 -9.54 1.53
CA ASN A 318 -15.16 -10.24 0.35
C ASN A 318 -14.42 -9.77 -0.90
N VAL A 319 -13.48 -10.59 -1.36
CA VAL A 319 -12.85 -10.42 -2.67
C VAL A 319 -13.78 -11.03 -3.73
N LYS A 320 -14.14 -10.25 -4.75
CA LYS A 320 -15.07 -10.65 -5.81
C LYS A 320 -14.51 -10.26 -7.17
N THR A 321 -14.84 -11.03 -8.19
CA THR A 321 -14.63 -10.66 -9.59
C THR A 321 -15.91 -10.97 -10.38
N HIS A 322 -16.15 -10.24 -11.45
CA HIS A 322 -17.20 -10.56 -12.43
C HIS A 322 -16.65 -11.34 -13.63
N ARG A 323 -15.32 -11.42 -13.77
CA ARG A 323 -14.65 -12.08 -14.89
C ARG A 323 -14.61 -13.59 -14.67
N GLU A 324 -15.26 -14.35 -15.55
CA GLU A 324 -15.39 -15.81 -15.42
C GLU A 324 -14.04 -16.53 -15.32
N HIS A 325 -13.06 -16.15 -16.13
CA HIS A 325 -11.72 -16.76 -16.11
C HIS A 325 -10.94 -16.51 -14.80
N LEU A 326 -11.29 -15.46 -14.05
CA LEU A 326 -10.67 -15.12 -12.77
C LEU A 326 -11.36 -15.75 -11.56
N GLN A 327 -12.59 -16.26 -11.70
CA GLN A 327 -13.33 -16.89 -10.61
C GLN A 327 -12.56 -18.02 -9.89
N PRO A 328 -11.80 -18.89 -10.58
CA PRO A 328 -11.03 -19.94 -9.92
C PRO A 328 -10.02 -19.41 -8.90
N LEU A 329 -9.48 -18.20 -9.10
CA LEU A 329 -8.47 -17.59 -8.24
C LEU A 329 -9.04 -17.13 -6.89
N LEU A 330 -10.37 -16.99 -6.77
CA LEU A 330 -11.03 -16.62 -5.51
C LEU A 330 -11.00 -17.74 -4.45
N ARG A 331 -10.67 -18.97 -4.85
CA ARG A 331 -10.68 -20.13 -3.95
C ARG A 331 -9.34 -20.25 -3.23
N VAL A 332 -9.38 -20.15 -1.90
CA VAL A 332 -8.25 -20.54 -1.03
C VAL A 332 -8.01 -22.04 -1.16
N ASN A 333 -6.79 -22.42 -1.53
CA ASN A 333 -6.36 -23.82 -1.65
C ASN A 333 -5.47 -24.25 -0.45
N SER A 334 -4.95 -25.49 -0.45
CA SER A 334 -4.09 -25.98 0.63
C SER A 334 -2.75 -25.25 0.70
N ALA A 335 -2.14 -24.95 -0.45
CA ALA A 335 -0.89 -24.21 -0.50
C ALA A 335 -1.03 -22.80 0.07
N ASP A 336 -2.18 -22.15 -0.10
CA ASP A 336 -2.47 -20.84 0.51
C ASP A 336 -2.54 -20.93 2.04
N LYS A 337 -3.20 -21.97 2.56
CA LYS A 337 -3.28 -22.23 4.01
C LYS A 337 -1.93 -22.53 4.62
N GLU A 338 -1.11 -23.33 3.94
CA GLU A 338 0.26 -23.62 4.36
C GLU A 338 1.14 -22.36 4.35
N LYS A 339 1.03 -21.52 3.31
CA LYS A 339 1.70 -20.21 3.28
C LYS A 339 1.26 -19.32 4.45
N TYR A 340 -0.05 -19.25 4.72
CA TYR A 340 -0.59 -18.45 5.82
C TYR A 340 -0.17 -18.96 7.19
N GLN A 341 -0.12 -20.29 7.38
CA GLN A 341 0.41 -20.89 8.61
C GLN A 341 1.88 -20.53 8.81
N ARG A 342 2.73 -20.73 7.78
CA ARG A 342 4.16 -20.35 7.84
C ARG A 342 4.35 -18.88 8.19
N LEU A 343 3.54 -18.00 7.61
CA LEU A 343 3.58 -16.57 7.90
C LEU A 343 3.26 -16.27 9.36
N ASN A 344 2.26 -16.93 9.93
CA ASN A 344 1.91 -16.78 11.34
C ASN A 344 2.97 -17.36 12.28
N ASP A 345 3.56 -18.50 11.93
CA ASP A 345 4.64 -19.13 12.70
C ASP A 345 5.86 -18.20 12.77
N GLN A 346 6.25 -17.60 11.63
CA GLN A 346 7.34 -16.62 11.59
C GLN A 346 7.03 -15.36 12.41
N ARG A 347 5.77 -14.88 12.37
CA ARG A 347 5.35 -13.76 13.20
C ARG A 347 5.40 -14.08 14.69
N GLN A 348 4.99 -15.29 15.10
CA GLN A 348 5.06 -15.71 16.50
C GLN A 348 6.52 -15.80 16.97
N LEU A 349 7.40 -16.33 16.13
CA LEU A 349 8.83 -16.39 16.44
C LEU A 349 9.45 -15.00 16.59
N LEU A 350 9.09 -14.05 15.72
CA LEU A 350 9.52 -12.66 15.81
C LEU A 350 9.10 -12.04 17.15
N MET A 351 7.82 -12.17 17.52
CA MET A 351 7.31 -11.66 18.80
C MET A 351 8.04 -12.27 20.00
N TYR A 352 8.30 -13.57 19.97
CA TYR A 352 9.04 -14.27 21.03
C TYR A 352 10.49 -13.74 21.15
N SER A 353 11.20 -13.56 20.04
CA SER A 353 12.55 -12.99 20.05
C SER A 353 12.58 -11.54 20.55
N GLN A 354 11.58 -10.73 20.24
CA GLN A 354 11.47 -9.36 20.77
C GLN A 354 11.25 -9.34 22.29
N GLU A 355 10.44 -10.25 22.81
CA GLU A 355 10.17 -10.39 24.24
C GLU A 355 11.38 -10.93 25.02
N VAL A 356 12.13 -11.88 24.45
CA VAL A 356 13.23 -12.59 25.14
C VAL A 356 14.59 -11.93 24.93
N ASP A 357 14.92 -11.57 23.69
CA ASP A 357 16.25 -11.05 23.33
C ASP A 357 16.33 -9.51 23.40
N GLY A 358 15.19 -8.84 23.60
CA GLY A 358 15.11 -7.37 23.59
C GLY A 358 15.44 -6.74 22.23
N ASP A 359 15.34 -7.51 21.14
CA ASP A 359 15.64 -7.03 19.79
C ASP A 359 14.57 -6.05 19.29
N CYS A 360 14.80 -4.75 19.53
CA CYS A 360 13.93 -3.68 19.04
C CYS A 360 14.16 -3.35 17.54
N GLY A 361 15.12 -4.00 16.87
CA GLY A 361 15.49 -3.68 15.49
C GLY A 361 14.60 -4.31 14.43
N SER A 362 13.83 -5.34 14.78
CA SER A 362 13.02 -6.11 13.85
C SER A 362 11.56 -5.63 13.85
N CYS A 363 10.96 -5.43 12.67
CA CYS A 363 9.60 -4.92 12.52
C CYS A 363 8.70 -5.97 11.85
N GLU A 364 7.46 -6.15 12.35
CA GLU A 364 6.47 -7.03 11.71
C GLU A 364 6.26 -6.68 10.22
N GLU A 365 6.32 -5.40 9.86
CA GLU A 365 6.15 -4.95 8.48
C GLU A 365 7.25 -5.48 7.56
N ASP A 366 8.52 -5.41 7.99
CA ASP A 366 9.65 -5.94 7.24
C ASP A 366 9.51 -7.46 7.06
N LEU A 367 9.11 -8.18 8.12
CA LEU A 367 8.86 -9.62 8.05
C LEU A 367 7.84 -9.95 6.94
N PHE A 368 6.71 -9.25 6.91
CA PHE A 368 5.67 -9.51 5.93
C PHE A 368 6.10 -9.18 4.50
N ILE A 369 6.73 -8.02 4.30
CA ILE A 369 7.23 -7.61 2.98
C ILE A 369 8.25 -8.64 2.48
N LEU A 370 9.20 -9.05 3.34
CA LEU A 370 10.21 -10.05 3.01
C LEU A 370 9.59 -11.41 2.68
N PHE A 371 8.57 -11.85 3.42
CA PHE A 371 7.88 -13.12 3.16
C PHE A 371 7.26 -13.16 1.75
N PHE A 372 6.47 -12.13 1.40
CA PHE A 372 5.84 -12.07 0.08
C PHE A 372 6.88 -11.91 -1.03
N MET A 373 7.92 -11.12 -0.80
CA MET A 373 9.02 -10.92 -1.73
C MET A 373 9.80 -12.22 -2.00
N GLU A 374 10.11 -13.00 -0.95
CA GLU A 374 10.75 -14.32 -1.10
C GLU A 374 9.85 -15.28 -1.89
N GLN A 375 8.56 -15.31 -1.56
CA GLN A 375 7.56 -16.12 -2.25
C GLN A 375 7.45 -15.75 -3.74
N ASN A 376 7.45 -14.45 -4.06
CA ASN A 376 7.41 -13.96 -5.43
C ASN A 376 8.70 -14.30 -6.19
N ASN A 377 9.85 -14.01 -5.59
CA ASN A 377 11.15 -14.30 -6.20
C ASN A 377 11.33 -15.79 -6.47
N ARG A 378 10.87 -16.66 -5.57
CA ARG A 378 10.93 -18.12 -5.76
C ARG A 378 10.13 -18.59 -6.97
N ILE A 379 8.93 -18.05 -7.17
CA ILE A 379 8.10 -18.33 -8.35
C ILE A 379 8.88 -17.95 -9.61
N PHE A 380 9.35 -16.71 -9.64
CA PHE A 380 10.01 -16.17 -10.82
C PHE A 380 11.38 -16.77 -11.12
N GLN A 381 12.17 -17.13 -10.10
CA GLN A 381 13.41 -17.88 -10.27
C GLN A 381 13.13 -19.22 -10.95
N THR A 382 12.14 -19.95 -10.46
CA THR A 382 11.75 -21.24 -11.06
C THR A 382 11.27 -21.05 -12.51
N LEU A 383 10.50 -19.99 -12.80
CA LEU A 383 10.07 -19.68 -14.17
C LEU A 383 11.25 -19.36 -15.10
N LEU A 384 12.23 -18.59 -14.63
CA LEU A 384 13.45 -18.27 -15.38
C LEU A 384 14.30 -19.52 -15.64
N GLU A 385 14.46 -20.37 -14.62
CA GLU A 385 15.18 -21.65 -14.74
C GLU A 385 14.52 -22.56 -15.79
N VAL A 386 13.19 -22.72 -15.72
CA VAL A 386 12.45 -23.54 -16.69
C VAL A 386 12.48 -22.92 -18.09
N ALA A 387 12.42 -21.59 -18.22
CA ALA A 387 12.54 -20.90 -19.51
C ALA A 387 13.93 -21.07 -20.16
N SER A 388 14.96 -21.28 -19.34
CA SER A 388 16.31 -21.60 -19.79
C SER A 388 16.55 -23.09 -20.09
N SER A 389 15.63 -23.96 -19.67
CA SER A 389 15.69 -25.40 -19.93
C SER A 389 15.36 -25.74 -21.39
N GLN A 390 15.78 -26.94 -21.84
CA GLN A 390 15.48 -27.40 -23.20
C GLN A 390 14.00 -27.70 -23.41
N ASP A 391 13.34 -28.30 -22.40
CA ASP A 391 11.97 -28.78 -22.53
C ASP A 391 10.93 -27.65 -22.40
N LYS A 392 11.26 -26.55 -21.68
CA LYS A 392 10.36 -25.41 -21.42
C LYS A 392 8.98 -25.83 -20.89
N THR A 393 8.95 -26.92 -20.12
CA THR A 393 7.73 -27.47 -19.53
C THR A 393 7.65 -27.16 -18.04
N LEU A 394 6.57 -26.51 -17.64
CA LEU A 394 6.27 -26.28 -16.23
C LEU A 394 5.46 -27.46 -15.69
N THR A 395 6.06 -28.24 -14.78
CA THR A 395 5.46 -29.47 -14.24
C THR A 395 4.78 -29.22 -12.89
N ALA A 396 4.03 -30.21 -12.42
CA ALA A 396 3.48 -30.20 -11.05
C ALA A 396 4.57 -30.08 -9.97
N GLU A 397 5.77 -30.60 -10.22
CA GLU A 397 6.88 -30.49 -9.27
C GLU A 397 7.46 -29.08 -9.22
N HIS A 398 7.56 -28.42 -10.38
CA HIS A 398 7.92 -27.01 -10.42
C HIS A 398 6.91 -26.17 -9.64
N ALA A 399 5.59 -26.37 -9.86
CA ALA A 399 4.56 -25.65 -9.11
C ALA A 399 4.66 -25.86 -7.58
N ARG A 400 4.90 -27.10 -7.12
CA ARG A 400 5.15 -27.38 -5.69
C ARG A 400 6.40 -26.69 -5.16
N SER A 401 7.49 -26.70 -5.93
CA SER A 401 8.75 -26.04 -5.55
C SER A 401 8.59 -24.52 -5.41
N MET A 402 7.64 -23.93 -6.15
CA MET A 402 7.25 -22.53 -6.03
C MET A 402 6.35 -22.24 -4.81
N GLY A 403 5.87 -23.26 -4.08
CA GLY A 403 4.89 -23.07 -2.99
C GLY A 403 3.46 -22.87 -3.48
N LEU A 404 3.13 -23.41 -4.66
CA LEU A 404 1.81 -23.35 -5.29
C LEU A 404 1.16 -24.74 -5.33
N ASP A 405 -0.17 -24.77 -5.34
CA ASP A 405 -0.94 -25.98 -5.58
C ASP A 405 -0.99 -26.25 -7.10
N PRO A 406 -0.46 -27.38 -7.60
CA PRO A 406 -0.44 -27.66 -9.04
C PRO A 406 -1.83 -27.60 -9.69
N HIS A 407 -2.88 -28.03 -9.00
CA HIS A 407 -4.23 -28.02 -9.56
C HIS A 407 -4.98 -26.74 -9.21
N GLY A 408 -4.88 -26.31 -7.95
CA GLY A 408 -5.56 -25.14 -7.42
C GLY A 408 -5.06 -23.81 -8.00
N ASP A 409 -3.75 -23.71 -8.27
CA ASP A 409 -3.10 -22.51 -8.81
C ASP A 409 -2.82 -22.60 -10.31
N ARG A 410 -3.38 -23.60 -11.01
CA ARG A 410 -3.20 -23.78 -12.45
C ARG A 410 -3.58 -22.52 -13.24
N THR A 411 -4.75 -21.95 -12.97
CA THR A 411 -5.22 -20.73 -13.66
C THR A 411 -4.34 -19.52 -13.31
N PHE A 412 -3.93 -19.39 -12.06
CA PHE A 412 -3.01 -18.33 -11.63
C PHE A 412 -1.67 -18.42 -12.37
N LEU A 413 -1.09 -19.63 -12.48
CA LEU A 413 0.15 -19.84 -13.23
C LEU A 413 -0.02 -19.49 -14.71
N MET A 414 -1.09 -19.93 -15.37
CA MET A 414 -1.35 -19.59 -16.77
C MET A 414 -1.41 -18.07 -17.00
N ASP A 415 -2.19 -17.36 -16.17
CA ASP A 415 -2.27 -15.89 -16.23
C ASP A 415 -0.92 -15.24 -15.94
N LEU A 416 -0.13 -15.79 -15.01
CA LEU A 416 1.19 -15.26 -14.66
C LEU A 416 2.18 -15.38 -15.83
N LEU A 417 2.15 -16.52 -16.53
CA LEU A 417 2.96 -16.74 -17.73
C LEU A 417 2.60 -15.72 -18.82
N GLU A 418 1.31 -15.48 -19.04
CA GLU A 418 0.82 -14.51 -20.03
C GLU A 418 1.24 -13.07 -19.67
N VAL A 419 0.97 -12.62 -18.44
CA VAL A 419 1.24 -11.24 -17.99
C VAL A 419 2.73 -10.89 -18.03
N TYR A 420 3.59 -11.84 -17.69
CA TYR A 420 5.04 -11.63 -17.64
C TYR A 420 5.77 -12.11 -18.91
N GLY A 421 5.04 -12.64 -19.91
CA GLY A 421 5.60 -13.01 -21.22
C GLY A 421 6.47 -14.27 -21.20
N PHE A 422 6.19 -15.24 -20.34
CA PHE A 422 6.87 -16.53 -20.32
C PHE A 422 6.25 -17.51 -21.32
N ASP A 423 6.99 -17.86 -22.36
CA ASP A 423 6.64 -18.91 -23.32
C ASP A 423 6.98 -20.30 -22.78
N LEU A 424 6.12 -20.81 -21.88
CA LEU A 424 6.26 -22.10 -21.21
C LEU A 424 5.00 -22.94 -21.39
N MET A 425 5.17 -24.26 -21.55
CA MET A 425 4.05 -25.20 -21.61
C MET A 425 3.73 -25.72 -20.21
N LEU A 426 2.52 -25.47 -19.70
CA LEU A 426 2.06 -26.00 -18.42
C LEU A 426 1.57 -27.45 -18.53
N VAL A 427 2.36 -28.39 -18.02
CA VAL A 427 2.09 -29.84 -18.02
C VAL A 427 1.89 -30.33 -16.59
N ILE A 428 0.67 -30.17 -16.10
CA ILE A 428 0.25 -30.74 -14.81
C ILE A 428 -0.67 -31.90 -15.14
N ASP A 429 -0.22 -33.12 -14.86
CA ASP A 429 -1.01 -34.32 -15.07
C ASP A 429 -2.36 -34.19 -14.38
N ASN A 430 -3.45 -34.46 -15.09
CA ASN A 430 -4.73 -34.62 -14.43
C ASN A 430 -4.64 -35.87 -13.56
N PRO A 431 -5.02 -35.84 -12.27
CA PRO A 431 -5.07 -37.05 -11.44
C PRO A 431 -6.18 -38.04 -11.88
N CYS A 432 -6.73 -37.89 -13.09
CA CYS A 432 -7.80 -38.70 -13.66
C CYS A 432 -7.49 -39.08 -15.11
N CYS A 433 -6.52 -39.98 -15.32
CA CYS A 433 -6.64 -41.03 -16.35
C CYS A 433 -6.22 -42.34 -15.67
N PRO A 434 -7.15 -43.29 -15.47
CA PRO A 434 -6.92 -44.53 -14.73
C PRO A 434 -5.96 -45.50 -15.42
#